data_AF-A0A357CZH3-F1
#
_entry.id   AF-A0A357CZH3-F1
#
_cell.length_a   1.000
_cell.length_b   1.000
_cell.length_c   1.000
_cell.angle_alpha   90.00
_cell.angle_beta   90.00
_cell.angle_gamma   90.00
#
_symmetry.space_group_name_H-M   'P 1'
#
loop_
_entity.id
_entity.type
_entity.pdbx_description
1 polymer ?
#
loop_
_entity_poly.entity_id
_entity_poly.type
_entity_poly.pdbx_seq_one_letter_code
_entity_poly.pdbx_strand_id
1 'polypeptide(L)'
;INPYAFYCLSITNQEHDLDFITFALEAMAYTSRVLVTPEYYQRTLQLKRFDDEESPEMLDIIFQNRIVDLSVIYNWSDCIQWYNKMLFSKNNNVVSFVEGRKSAFDKELQETIDSILSRD
;
A
#
# COMPACT_ATOMS: atom_id res chain seq x y z
N ILE A 1 13.88 -4.37 1.35
CA ILE A 1 12.79 -3.67 0.64
C ILE A 1 12.51 -2.40 1.43
N ASN A 2 12.60 -1.21 0.81
CA ASN A 2 12.30 0.04 1.52
C ASN A 2 10.77 0.14 1.72
N PRO A 3 10.25 0.12 2.96
CA PRO A 3 8.80 0.18 3.21
C PRO A 3 8.18 1.53 2.83
N TYR A 4 9.00 2.56 2.59
CA TYR A 4 8.57 3.89 2.14
C TYR A 4 8.65 4.06 0.61
N ALA A 5 9.09 3.04 -0.13
CA ALA A 5 9.05 3.06 -1.59
C ALA A 5 7.69 2.51 -2.06
N PHE A 6 6.67 3.38 -2.06
CA PHE A 6 5.39 3.11 -2.68
C PHE A 6 5.32 3.77 -4.06
N TYR A 7 4.74 3.08 -5.03
CA TYR A 7 4.47 3.64 -6.34
C TYR A 7 3.00 4.08 -6.36
N CYS A 8 2.74 5.32 -5.96
CA CYS A 8 1.46 5.97 -6.24
C CYS A 8 1.55 6.72 -7.55
N LEU A 9 0.47 6.72 -8.32
CA LEU A 9 0.33 7.57 -9.49
C LEU A 9 -0.72 8.64 -9.13
N SER A 10 -0.24 9.84 -8.81
CA SER A 10 -1.11 10.95 -8.43
C SER A 10 -1.82 11.49 -9.67
N ILE A 11 -3.15 11.47 -9.67
CA ILE A 11 -3.95 12.20 -10.66
C ILE A 11 -4.01 13.65 -10.18
N THR A 12 -3.57 14.59 -11.02
CA THR A 12 -3.62 16.02 -10.70
C THR A 12 -5.07 16.49 -10.62
N ASN A 13 -5.38 17.37 -9.67
CA ASN A 13 -6.72 17.92 -9.39
C ASN A 13 -7.24 18.90 -10.47
N GLN A 14 -6.85 18.73 -11.73
CA GLN A 14 -7.41 19.47 -12.86
C GLN A 14 -8.68 18.78 -13.35
N GLU A 15 -9.57 19.52 -14.02
CA GLU A 15 -10.71 18.95 -14.75
C GLU A 15 -10.17 18.06 -15.89
N HIS A 16 -10.00 16.78 -15.58
CA HIS A 16 -9.68 15.74 -16.54
C HIS A 16 -10.78 14.69 -16.53
N ASP A 17 -10.91 13.99 -17.65
CA ASP A 17 -11.78 12.83 -17.78
C ASP A 17 -11.27 11.69 -16.88
N LEU A 18 -11.79 11.65 -15.65
CA LEU A 18 -11.40 10.66 -14.64
C LEU A 18 -11.73 9.24 -15.09
N ASP A 19 -12.81 9.04 -15.85
CA ASP A 19 -13.20 7.73 -16.36
C ASP A 19 -12.15 7.21 -17.35
N PHE A 20 -11.70 8.06 -18.28
CA PHE A 20 -10.63 7.69 -19.19
C PHE A 20 -9.31 7.42 -18.47
N ILE A 21 -8.93 8.28 -17.52
CA ILE A 21 -7.66 8.13 -16.78
C ILE A 21 -7.66 6.84 -15.95
N THR A 22 -8.73 6.60 -15.18
CA THR A 22 -8.84 5.40 -14.34
C THR A 22 -8.90 4.14 -15.17
N PHE A 23 -9.63 4.15 -16.30
CA PHE A 23 -9.62 3.06 -17.26
C PHE A 23 -8.21 2.78 -17.80
N ALA A 24 -7.48 3.82 -18.22
CA ALA A 24 -6.13 3.67 -18.73
C ALA A 24 -5.16 3.12 -17.67
N LEU A 25 -5.27 3.60 -16.42
CA LEU A 25 -4.46 3.10 -15.30
C LEU A 25 -4.75 1.63 -14.99
N GLU A 26 -6.01 1.23 -14.99
CA GLU A 26 -6.40 -0.18 -14.79
C GLU A 26 -5.87 -1.06 -15.93
N ALA A 27 -6.01 -0.61 -17.18
CA ALA A 27 -5.48 -1.32 -18.34
C ALA A 27 -3.94 -1.48 -18.28
N MET A 28 -3.23 -0.43 -17.85
CA MET A 28 -1.78 -0.48 -17.63
C MET A 28 -1.40 -1.45 -16.52
N ALA A 29 -2.11 -1.41 -15.38
CA ALA A 29 -1.87 -2.31 -14.25
C ALA A 29 -2.10 -3.77 -14.64
N TYR A 30 -3.21 -4.06 -15.32
CA TYR A 30 -3.52 -5.38 -15.86
C TYR A 30 -2.44 -5.86 -16.84
N THR A 31 -2.07 -5.02 -17.80
CA THR A 31 -1.06 -5.38 -18.81
C THR A 31 0.31 -5.63 -18.18
N SER A 32 0.71 -4.83 -17.19
CA SER A 32 1.95 -5.03 -16.42
C SER A 32 1.93 -6.35 -15.63
N ARG A 33 0.78 -6.69 -15.02
CA ARG A 33 0.59 -7.97 -14.33
C ARG A 33 0.76 -9.17 -15.28
N VAL A 34 0.22 -9.07 -16.49
CA VAL A 34 0.25 -10.19 -17.46
C VAL A 34 1.61 -10.29 -18.17
N LEU A 35 2.21 -9.17 -18.59
CA LEU A 35 3.39 -9.17 -19.45
C LEU A 35 4.70 -8.98 -18.67
N VAL A 36 4.73 -8.02 -17.74
CA VAL A 36 5.98 -7.59 -17.09
C VAL A 36 6.30 -8.46 -15.87
N THR A 37 5.29 -8.80 -15.08
CA THR A 37 5.50 -9.57 -13.83
C THR A 37 6.13 -10.94 -14.07
N PRO A 38 5.66 -11.77 -15.02
CA PRO A 38 6.28 -13.07 -15.27
C PRO A 38 7.71 -12.96 -15.79
N GLU A 39 7.97 -12.03 -16.70
CA GLU A 39 9.30 -11.81 -17.27
C GLU A 39 10.30 -11.28 -16.25
N TYR A 40 9.88 -10.35 -15.39
CA TYR A 40 10.70 -9.87 -14.28
C TYR A 40 11.03 -11.00 -13.30
N TYR A 41 10.02 -11.79 -12.92
CA TYR A 41 10.16 -12.88 -11.97
C TYR A 41 11.08 -13.98 -12.49
N GLN A 42 10.77 -14.52 -13.67
CA GLN A 42 11.48 -15.66 -14.25
C GLN A 42 12.86 -15.27 -14.79
N ARG A 43 12.97 -14.17 -15.55
CA ARG A 43 14.26 -13.84 -16.21
C ARG A 43 15.19 -12.97 -15.41
N THR A 44 14.67 -12.11 -14.53
CA THR A 44 15.53 -11.17 -13.79
C THR A 44 15.85 -11.71 -12.40
N LEU A 45 14.86 -12.19 -11.68
CA LEU A 45 15.07 -12.64 -10.31
C LEU A 45 15.69 -14.04 -10.30
N GLN A 46 15.07 -15.04 -10.94
CA GLN A 46 15.58 -16.41 -10.92
C GLN A 46 16.89 -16.60 -11.70
N LEU A 47 17.01 -16.06 -12.92
CA LEU A 47 18.18 -16.35 -13.79
C LEU A 47 19.41 -15.44 -13.57
N LYS A 48 19.26 -14.27 -12.93
CA LYS A 48 20.33 -13.27 -12.86
C LYS A 48 20.70 -12.79 -11.46
N ARG A 49 19.88 -13.07 -10.45
CA ARG A 49 20.02 -12.45 -9.12
C ARG A 49 20.12 -13.42 -7.96
N PHE A 50 19.75 -14.67 -8.14
CA PHE A 50 19.90 -15.70 -7.12
C PHE A 50 20.87 -16.77 -7.56
N ASP A 51 21.68 -17.21 -6.60
CA ASP A 51 22.67 -18.28 -6.76
C ASP A 51 22.21 -19.57 -6.05
N ASP A 52 21.07 -19.54 -5.35
CA ASP A 52 20.52 -20.65 -4.54
C ASP A 52 19.10 -21.06 -4.98
N GLU A 53 18.81 -22.37 -4.89
CA GLU A 53 17.54 -22.96 -5.36
C GLU A 53 16.33 -22.65 -4.47
N GLU A 54 16.53 -22.19 -3.23
CA GLU A 54 15.45 -21.89 -2.26
C GLU A 54 14.91 -20.45 -2.39
N SER A 55 15.66 -19.52 -2.98
CA SER A 55 15.25 -18.12 -3.16
C SER A 55 13.93 -17.91 -3.94
N PRO A 56 13.58 -18.71 -4.96
CA PRO A 56 12.28 -18.62 -5.63
C PRO A 56 11.09 -18.88 -4.72
N GLU A 57 11.15 -19.90 -3.85
CA GLU A 57 10.06 -20.21 -2.91
C GLU A 57 9.83 -19.07 -1.91
N MET A 58 10.93 -18.47 -1.43
CA MET A 58 10.88 -17.28 -0.56
C MET A 58 10.25 -16.07 -1.24
N LEU A 59 10.49 -15.88 -2.54
CA LEU A 59 9.83 -14.81 -3.29
C LEU A 59 8.34 -15.07 -3.51
N ASP A 60 7.95 -16.32 -3.77
CA ASP A 60 6.53 -16.67 -3.87
C ASP A 60 5.80 -16.29 -2.58
N ILE A 61 6.38 -16.60 -1.42
CA ILE A 61 5.84 -16.17 -0.12
C ILE A 61 5.74 -14.63 -0.03
N ILE A 62 6.78 -13.89 -0.43
CA ILE A 62 6.79 -12.41 -0.38
C ILE A 62 5.72 -11.81 -1.29
N PHE A 63 5.56 -12.32 -2.51
CA PHE A 63 4.62 -11.75 -3.49
C PHE A 63 3.17 -12.19 -3.22
N GLN A 64 2.94 -13.39 -2.69
CA GLN A 64 1.61 -13.85 -2.28
C GLN A 64 1.07 -13.04 -1.09
N ASN A 65 1.93 -12.62 -0.17
CA ASN A 65 1.53 -11.91 1.05
C ASN A 65 1.69 -10.38 0.96
N ARG A 66 1.96 -9.83 -0.24
CA ARG A 66 2.12 -8.38 -0.40
C ARG A 66 0.77 -7.69 -0.35
N ILE A 67 0.55 -6.93 0.72
CA ILE A 67 -0.60 -6.04 0.87
C ILE A 67 -0.17 -4.57 0.74
N VAL A 68 -1.08 -3.74 0.23
CA VAL A 68 -0.95 -2.27 0.29
C VAL A 68 -1.77 -1.79 1.47
N ASP A 69 -1.14 -1.13 2.41
CA ASP A 69 -1.82 -0.51 3.55
C ASP A 69 -2.16 0.95 3.21
N LEU A 70 -3.45 1.23 3.02
CA LEU A 70 -3.96 2.56 2.71
C LEU A 70 -3.75 3.56 3.86
N SER A 71 -3.57 3.08 5.09
CA SER A 71 -3.27 3.95 6.24
C SER A 71 -1.94 4.67 6.08
N VAL A 72 -1.02 4.17 5.26
CA VAL A 72 0.24 4.84 4.93
C VAL A 72 0.01 6.09 4.05
N ILE A 73 -1.04 6.09 3.23
CA ILE A 73 -1.36 7.17 2.29
C ILE A 73 -2.26 8.20 2.97
N TYR A 74 -3.35 7.75 3.58
CA TYR A 74 -4.34 8.64 4.19
C TYR A 74 -3.96 9.08 5.60
N ASN A 75 -3.05 8.35 6.27
CA ASN A 75 -2.56 8.64 7.61
C ASN A 75 -3.68 8.97 8.61
N TRP A 76 -4.76 8.18 8.60
CA TRP A 76 -5.93 8.39 9.46
C TRP A 76 -5.51 8.48 10.93
N SER A 77 -5.93 9.55 11.60
CA SER A 77 -5.61 9.87 12.99
C SER A 77 -4.10 9.83 13.30
N ASP A 78 -3.27 10.17 12.31
CA ASP A 78 -1.82 10.13 12.38
C ASP A 78 -1.26 8.75 12.80
N CYS A 79 -1.91 7.69 12.32
CA CYS A 79 -1.65 6.29 12.69
C CYS A 79 -0.22 5.83 12.40
N ILE A 80 0.41 6.35 11.34
CA ILE A 80 1.80 6.01 10.99
C ILE A 80 2.75 6.41 12.12
N GLN A 81 2.42 7.46 12.88
CA GLN A 81 3.26 7.95 13.97
C GLN A 81 2.94 7.31 15.31
N TRP A 82 1.92 6.44 15.42
CA TRP A 82 1.52 5.86 16.70
C TRP A 82 2.65 5.07 17.35
N TYR A 83 3.38 4.27 16.56
CA TYR A 83 4.56 3.56 17.05
C TYR A 83 5.65 4.50 17.56
N ASN A 84 6.00 5.53 16.77
CA ASN A 84 6.97 6.55 17.19
C ASN A 84 6.55 7.23 18.48
N LYS A 85 5.27 7.62 18.60
CA LYS A 85 4.70 8.23 19.80
C LYS A 85 4.82 7.31 21.01
N MET A 86 4.52 6.01 20.88
CA MET A 86 4.67 5.04 21.97
C MET A 86 6.13 4.87 22.38
N LEU A 87 7.05 4.73 21.40
CA LEU A 87 8.48 4.61 21.66
C LEU A 87 9.04 5.83 22.40
N PHE A 88 8.79 7.03 21.90
CA PHE A 88 9.34 8.26 22.46
C PHE A 88 8.70 8.64 23.81
N SER A 89 7.45 8.22 24.06
CA SER A 89 6.79 8.39 25.36
C SER A 89 7.12 7.30 26.37
N LYS A 90 7.91 6.28 26.00
CA LYS A 90 8.18 5.09 26.83
C LYS A 90 6.89 4.42 27.33
N ASN A 91 5.84 4.46 26.51
CA ASN A 91 4.55 3.91 26.86
C ASN A 91 4.48 2.42 26.47
N ASN A 92 4.34 1.55 27.46
CA ASN A 92 4.26 0.10 27.26
C ASN A 92 2.80 -0.41 27.14
N ASN A 93 1.80 0.47 27.27
CA ASN A 93 0.39 0.12 27.23
C ASN A 93 -0.17 0.24 25.81
N VAL A 94 0.26 -0.66 24.92
CA VAL A 94 -0.10 -0.66 23.50
C VAL A 94 -1.62 -0.69 23.29
N VAL A 95 -2.32 -1.56 24.03
CA VAL A 95 -3.78 -1.75 23.90
C VAL A 95 -4.53 -0.45 24.21
N SER A 96 -4.31 0.13 25.39
CA SER A 96 -4.99 1.37 25.79
C SER A 96 -4.61 2.56 24.92
N PHE A 97 -3.38 2.60 24.40
CA PHE A 97 -2.95 3.64 23.46
C PHE A 97 -3.75 3.60 22.16
N VAL A 98 -3.95 2.40 21.61
CA VAL A 98 -4.70 2.16 20.37
C VAL A 98 -6.19 2.37 20.59
N GLU A 99 -6.77 1.81 21.66
CA GLU A 99 -8.19 1.95 21.98
C GLU A 99 -8.61 3.42 22.14
N GLY A 100 -7.77 4.24 22.79
CA GLY A 100 -8.04 5.67 22.96
C GLY A 100 -8.02 6.49 21.67
N ARG A 101 -7.53 5.92 20.55
CA ARG A 101 -7.43 6.60 19.24
C ARG A 101 -8.25 5.94 18.15
N LYS A 102 -8.71 4.70 18.38
CA LYS A 102 -9.49 3.93 17.42
C LYS A 102 -10.75 4.65 16.95
N SER A 103 -11.47 5.32 17.84
CA SER A 103 -12.67 6.08 17.45
C SER A 103 -12.38 7.22 16.48
N ALA A 104 -11.27 7.92 16.63
CA ALA A 104 -10.86 8.99 15.73
C ALA A 104 -10.37 8.43 14.38
N PHE A 105 -9.61 7.33 14.43
CA PHE A 105 -9.19 6.60 13.23
C PHE A 105 -10.40 6.12 12.40
N ASP A 106 -11.36 5.45 13.05
CA ASP A 106 -12.55 4.92 12.39
C ASP A 106 -13.41 6.04 11.79
N LYS A 107 -13.46 7.21 12.44
CA LYS A 107 -14.16 8.40 11.93
C LYS A 107 -13.53 8.95 10.66
N GLU A 108 -12.22 9.17 10.65
CA GLU A 108 -11.51 9.71 9.47
C GLU A 108 -11.51 8.71 8.30
N LEU A 109 -11.43 7.42 8.61
CA LEU A 109 -11.62 6.34 7.63
C LEU A 109 -13.02 6.43 6.99
N GLN A 110 -14.07 6.56 7.81
CA GLN A 110 -15.44 6.65 7.31
C GLN A 110 -15.66 7.91 6.46
N GLU A 111 -15.12 9.06 6.88
CA GLU A 111 -15.16 10.31 6.09
C GLU A 111 -14.50 10.12 4.70
N THR A 112 -13.40 9.37 4.65
CA THR A 112 -12.73 9.02 3.38
C THR A 112 -13.63 8.16 2.50
N ILE A 113 -14.27 7.13 3.07
CA ILE A 113 -15.19 6.24 2.35
C ILE A 113 -16.40 7.01 1.82
N ASP A 114 -17.02 7.83 2.67
CA ASP A 114 -18.19 8.63 2.31
C ASP A 114 -17.86 9.60 1.17
N SER A 115 -16.68 10.23 1.22
CA SER A 115 -16.22 11.11 0.14
C SER A 115 -16.01 10.38 -1.19
N ILE A 116 -15.65 9.10 -1.17
CA ILE A 116 -15.50 8.30 -2.39
C ILE A 116 -16.89 7.96 -2.93
N LEU A 117 -17.78 7.45 -2.07
CA LEU A 117 -19.13 7.03 -2.45
C LEU A 117 -20.04 8.18 -2.90
N SER A 118 -19.84 9.39 -2.38
CA SER A 118 -20.64 10.55 -2.78
C SER A 118 -20.29 11.11 -4.17
N ARG A 119 -19.24 10.60 -4.81
CA ARG A 119 -18.77 11.04 -6.13
C ARG A 119 -19.31 10.17 -7.28
N ASP A 120 -19.97 9.06 -6.95
CA ASP A 120 -20.73 8.19 -7.86
C ASP A 120 -22.24 8.53 -7.81
#